data_AF-A0A1W6YEP0-F1
#
_entry.id   AF-A0A1W6YEP0-F1
#
_cell.length_a   1.000
_cell.length_b   1.000
_cell.length_c   1.000
_cell.angle_alpha   90.00
_cell.angle_beta   90.00
_cell.angle_gamma   90.00
#
_symmetry.space_group_name_H-M   'P 1'
#
loop_
_entity.id
_entity.type
_entity.pdbx_description
1 polymer ?
#
loop_
_entity_poly.entity_id
_entity_poly.type
_entity_poly.pdbx_seq_one_letter_code
_entity_poly.pdbx_strand_id
1 'polypeptide(L)'
;MTISTQPTLLPRADRALDGTPIHVGDIVHLRLADGPVVKARVIYNAPLNGDTTYTTDVVTRRAENGRTLKLRFRFRHEHVHDVEPVCGKIRASAPRAALQASAR
;
A
#
# COMPACT_ATOMS: atom_id res chain seq x y z
N MET A 1 -10.34 -16.11 23.59
CA MET A 1 -9.25 -15.38 22.92
C MET A 1 -9.39 -15.62 21.42
N THR A 2 -9.84 -14.63 20.64
CA THR A 2 -9.91 -14.76 19.18
C THR A 2 -8.49 -14.63 18.63
N ILE A 3 -7.92 -15.76 18.21
CA ILE A 3 -6.64 -15.81 17.51
C ILE A 3 -6.87 -15.12 16.17
N SER A 4 -6.54 -13.83 16.07
CA SER A 4 -6.57 -13.11 14.81
C SER A 4 -5.41 -13.62 13.97
N THR A 5 -5.64 -14.64 13.14
CA THR A 5 -4.64 -15.18 12.22
C THR A 5 -4.26 -14.09 11.22
N GLN A 6 -3.07 -13.52 11.38
CA GLN A 6 -2.48 -12.63 10.40
C GLN A 6 -2.05 -13.47 9.19
N PRO A 7 -2.54 -13.17 7.98
CA PRO A 7 -2.10 -13.88 6.79
C PRO A 7 -0.63 -13.59 6.48
N THR A 8 0.10 -14.59 6.00
CA THR A 8 1.49 -14.44 5.56
C THR A 8 1.55 -13.62 4.27
N LEU A 9 2.38 -12.58 4.25
CA LEU A 9 2.61 -11.72 3.09
C LEU A 9 3.98 -12.01 2.49
N LEU A 10 4.07 -11.90 1.16
CA LEU A 10 5.32 -12.06 0.43
C LEU A 10 5.99 -10.70 0.22
N PRO A 11 7.30 -10.59 0.51
CA PRO A 11 8.09 -9.44 0.12
C PRO A 11 8.06 -9.23 -1.40
N ARG A 12 8.10 -7.98 -1.86
CA ARG A 12 8.37 -7.65 -3.25
C ARG A 12 9.79 -8.08 -3.62
N ALA A 13 9.99 -8.52 -4.85
CA ALA A 13 11.30 -8.89 -5.37
C ALA A 13 12.06 -7.69 -5.96
N ASP A 14 11.33 -6.70 -6.46
CA ASP A 14 11.91 -5.47 -7.02
C ASP A 14 12.10 -4.37 -5.97
N ARG A 15 12.78 -3.30 -6.37
CA ARG A 15 13.04 -2.11 -5.56
C ARG A 15 12.29 -0.87 -6.08
N ALA A 16 11.30 -1.06 -6.95
CA ALA A 16 10.66 0.06 -7.66
C ALA A 16 9.97 1.05 -6.71
N LEU A 17 9.50 0.56 -5.56
CA LEU A 17 8.83 1.35 -4.53
C LEU A 17 9.75 1.75 -3.37
N ASP A 18 11.05 1.45 -3.44
CA ASP A 18 11.99 1.86 -2.40
C ASP A 18 11.98 3.39 -2.26
N GLY A 19 11.84 3.87 -1.02
CA GLY A 19 11.74 5.31 -0.73
C GLY A 19 10.39 5.95 -1.09
N THR A 20 9.44 5.23 -1.71
CA THR A 20 8.09 5.75 -1.91
C THR A 20 7.36 5.80 -0.55
N PRO A 21 6.88 6.97 -0.10
CA PRO A 21 6.18 7.06 1.17
C PRO A 21 4.81 6.41 1.08
N ILE A 22 4.39 5.74 2.16
CA ILE A 22 3.05 5.17 2.33
C ILE A 22 2.33 5.95 3.42
N HIS A 23 1.15 6.47 3.11
CA HIS A 23 0.35 7.28 4.01
C HIS A 23 -0.94 6.55 4.44
N VAL A 24 -1.51 7.01 5.55
CA VAL A 24 -2.86 6.62 5.94
C VAL A 24 -3.84 7.11 4.86
N GLY A 25 -4.70 6.22 4.39
CA GLY A 25 -5.65 6.46 3.30
C GLY A 25 -5.24 5.83 1.97
N ASP A 26 -3.95 5.58 1.74
CA ASP A 26 -3.48 4.95 0.51
C ASP A 26 -4.04 3.53 0.36
N ILE A 27 -4.24 3.09 -0.88
CA ILE A 27 -4.55 1.69 -1.20
C ILE A 27 -3.25 1.00 -1.55
N VAL A 28 -2.89 -0.03 -0.79
CA VAL A 28 -1.71 -0.84 -1.05
C VAL A 28 -2.08 -2.17 -1.68
N HIS A 29 -1.21 -2.65 -2.57
CA HIS A 29 -1.30 -3.96 -3.19
C HIS A 29 -0.35 -4.93 -2.46
N LEU A 30 -0.92 -5.89 -1.76
CA LEU A 30 -0.21 -6.88 -0.94
C LEU A 30 -0.35 -8.27 -1.53
N ARG A 31 0.73 -9.05 -1.57
CA ARG A 31 0.69 -10.44 -2.05
C ARG A 31 0.66 -11.41 -0.87
N LEU A 32 -0.33 -12.30 -0.85
CA LEU A 32 -0.41 -13.41 0.08
C LEU A 32 0.57 -14.52 -0.31
N ALA A 33 1.08 -15.29 0.65
CA ALA A 33 1.94 -16.46 0.38
C ALA A 33 1.28 -17.46 -0.58
N ASP A 34 0.00 -17.75 -0.34
CA ASP A 34 -0.73 -18.82 -1.02
C ASP A 34 -1.82 -18.28 -1.95
N GLY A 35 -1.69 -17.05 -2.48
CA GLY A 35 -2.84 -16.46 -3.13
C GLY A 35 -2.70 -15.14 -3.87
N PRO A 36 -3.86 -14.56 -4.23
CA PRO A 36 -3.91 -13.39 -5.10
C PRO A 36 -3.39 -12.13 -4.40
N VAL A 37 -3.11 -11.12 -5.21
CA VAL A 37 -2.86 -9.76 -4.72
C VAL A 37 -4.16 -9.21 -4.10
N VAL A 38 -4.03 -8.65 -2.91
CA VAL A 38 -5.11 -8.00 -2.17
C VAL A 38 -4.89 -6.50 -2.19
N LYS A 39 -5.95 -5.76 -2.53
CA LYS A 39 -6.00 -4.31 -2.37
C LYS A 39 -6.55 -3.97 -0.99
N ALA A 40 -5.85 -3.12 -0.25
CA ALA A 40 -6.26 -2.78 1.11
C ALA A 40 -5.91 -1.33 1.44
N ARG A 41 -6.85 -0.62 2.08
CA ARG A 41 -6.62 0.76 2.53
C ARG A 41 -5.79 0.78 3.80
N VAL A 42 -4.75 1.61 3.87
CA VAL A 42 -3.97 1.85 5.08
C VAL A 42 -4.77 2.71 6.06
N ILE A 43 -4.87 2.29 7.32
CA ILE A 43 -5.59 3.03 8.38
C ILE A 43 -4.68 3.49 9.51
N TYR A 44 -3.47 2.94 9.60
CA TYR A 44 -2.54 3.25 10.68
C TYR A 44 -1.10 2.94 10.26
N ASN A 45 -0.17 3.78 10.71
CA ASN A 45 1.26 3.58 10.61
C ASN A 45 1.90 3.71 12.00
N ALA A 46 2.83 2.83 12.31
CA ALA A 46 3.59 2.81 13.56
C ALA A 46 5.08 2.75 13.23
N PRO A 47 5.77 3.90 13.15
CA PRO A 47 7.21 3.94 13.05
C PRO A 47 7.84 3.53 14.39
N LEU A 48 8.81 2.62 14.34
CA LEU A 48 9.57 2.14 15.49
C LEU A 48 10.99 1.75 15.03
N ASN A 49 12.01 2.39 15.61
CA ASN A 49 13.44 2.08 15.38
C ASN A 49 13.87 2.06 13.90
N GLY A 50 13.37 3.00 13.08
CA GLY A 50 13.73 3.10 11.66
C GLY A 50 12.91 2.21 10.72
N ASP A 51 12.09 1.31 11.26
CA ASP A 51 11.10 0.55 10.51
C ASP A 51 9.70 1.12 10.72
N THR A 52 8.82 0.98 9.73
CA THR A 52 7.40 1.34 9.88
C THR A 52 6.53 0.12 9.66
N THR A 53 5.70 -0.18 10.65
CA THR A 53 4.62 -1.17 10.51
C THR A 53 3.33 -0.46 10.15
N TYR A 54 2.71 -0.90 9.06
CA TYR A 54 1.43 -0.38 8.59
C TYR A 54 0.32 -1.37 8.91
N THR A 55 -0.89 -0.84 9.11
CA THR A 55 -2.10 -1.65 9.32
C THR A 55 -3.17 -1.22 8.35
N THR A 56 -3.83 -2.20 7.72
CA THR A 56 -4.93 -1.95 6.79
C THR A 56 -6.28 -1.89 7.50
N ASP A 57 -7.29 -1.38 6.80
CA ASP A 57 -8.67 -1.64 7.14
C ASP A 57 -9.01 -3.13 7.01
N VAL A 58 -10.18 -3.52 7.50
CA VAL A 58 -10.70 -4.88 7.35
C VAL A 58 -11.06 -5.12 5.89
N VAL A 59 -10.40 -6.07 5.26
CA VAL A 59 -10.72 -6.59 3.94
C VAL A 59 -11.64 -7.78 4.08
N THR A 60 -12.74 -7.77 3.33
CA THR A 60 -13.68 -8.89 3.27
C THR A 60 -13.35 -9.76 2.07
N ARG A 61 -12.99 -11.02 2.30
CA ARG A 61 -12.68 -12.01 1.25
C ARG A 61 -13.59 -13.22 1.38
N ARG A 62 -14.08 -13.75 0.26
CA ARG A 62 -14.73 -15.07 0.25
C ARG A 62 -13.68 -16.17 0.21
N ALA A 63 -13.74 -17.08 1.16
CA ALA A 63 -12.97 -18.32 1.17
C ALA A 63 -13.62 -19.36 0.25
N GLU A 64 -12.84 -20.35 -0.18
CA GLU A 64 -13.30 -21.42 -1.08
C GLU A 64 -14.46 -22.24 -0.49
N ASN A 65 -14.50 -22.38 0.84
CA ASN A 65 -15.60 -23.02 1.56
C ASN A 65 -16.88 -22.16 1.69
N GLY A 66 -16.99 -21.07 0.92
CA GLY A 66 -18.13 -20.15 0.92
C GLY A 66 -18.20 -19.22 2.13
N ARG A 67 -17.29 -19.33 3.10
CA ARG A 67 -17.27 -18.46 4.27
C ARG A 67 -16.70 -17.08 3.91
N THR A 68 -17.21 -16.06 4.57
CA THR A 68 -16.66 -14.70 4.48
C THR A 68 -15.60 -14.50 5.56
N LEU A 69 -14.37 -14.24 5.13
CA LEU A 69 -13.24 -13.91 6.00
C LEU A 69 -13.10 -12.39 6.09
N LYS A 70 -12.97 -11.89 7.32
CA LYS A 70 -12.65 -10.50 7.62
C LYS A 70 -11.20 -10.45 8.07
N LEU A 71 -10.33 -9.91 7.21
CA LEU A 71 -8.89 -9.92 7.41
C LEU A 71 -8.37 -8.51 7.62
N ARG A 72 -7.45 -8.35 8.57
CA ARG A 72 -6.69 -7.12 8.75
C ARG A 72 -5.22 -7.45 8.58
N PHE A 73 -4.53 -6.70 7.73
CA PHE A 73 -3.13 -6.95 7.41
C PHE A 73 -2.24 -6.00 8.20
N ARG A 74 -1.21 -6.56 8.83
CA ARG A 74 -0.06 -5.81 9.32
C ARG A 74 1.09 -6.09 8.36
N PHE A 75 1.71 -5.04 7.87
CA PHE A 75 2.74 -5.16 6.84
C PHE A 75 3.83 -4.13 7.05
N ARG A 76 4.91 -4.28 6.28
CA ARG A 76 6.08 -3.40 6.27
C ARG A 76 6.30 -2.96 4.84
N HIS A 77 7.19 -2.00 4.63
CA HIS A 77 7.41 -1.42 3.31
C HIS A 77 7.73 -2.49 2.25
N GLU A 78 8.56 -3.48 2.59
CA GLU A 78 8.97 -4.56 1.70
C GLU A 78 7.83 -5.47 1.24
N HIS A 79 6.68 -5.48 1.91
CA HIS A 79 5.53 -6.31 1.53
C HIS A 79 4.62 -5.66 0.47
N VAL A 80 4.89 -4.41 0.10
CA VAL A 80 4.06 -3.64 -0.83
C VAL A 80 4.58 -3.82 -2.25
N HIS A 81 3.68 -4.21 -3.14
CA HIS A 81 3.95 -4.45 -4.56
C HIS A 81 3.53 -3.27 -5.45
N ASP A 82 2.58 -2.46 -5.00
CA ASP A 82 2.10 -1.24 -5.67
C ASP A 82 1.27 -0.39 -4.68
N VAL A 83 1.17 0.92 -4.96
CA VAL A 83 0.50 1.91 -4.10
C VAL A 83 -0.35 2.83 -4.97
N GLU A 84 -1.65 2.87 -4.67
CA GLU A 84 -2.55 3.89 -5.20
C GLU A 84 -2.67 5.00 -4.13
N PRO A 85 -2.04 6.16 -4.35
CA PRO A 85 -2.05 7.23 -3.36
C PRO A 85 -3.47 7.75 -3.17
N VAL A 86 -3.83 8.06 -1.92
CA VAL A 86 -5.06 8.78 -1.64
C VAL A 86 -4.97 10.15 -2.31
N CYS A 87 -5.74 10.34 -3.38
CA CYS A 87 -5.78 11.62 -4.10
C CYS A 87 -6.44 12.67 -3.21
N GLY A 88 -5.66 13.28 -2.31
CA GLY A 88 -5.87 14.66 -1.95
C GLY A 88 -5.49 15.49 -3.16
N LYS A 89 -6.34 16.41 -3.60
CA LYS A 89 -6.03 17.37 -4.67
C LYS A 89 -4.75 18.13 -4.33
N ILE A 90 -3.60 17.62 -4.76
CA ILE A 90 -2.43 18.41 -5.05
C ILE A 90 -2.07 18.04 -6.48
N ARG A 91 -2.78 18.69 -7.41
CA ARG A 91 -2.18 18.99 -8.71
C ARG A 91 -0.91 19.77 -8.37
N ALA A 92 0.23 19.10 -8.34
CA ALA A 92 1.48 19.76 -8.65
C ALA A 92 1.31 20.23 -10.10
N SER A 93 0.87 21.48 -10.28
CA SER A 93 0.96 22.16 -11.56
C SER A 93 2.44 22.13 -11.95
N ALA A 94 2.77 21.33 -12.96
CA ALA A 94 4.08 21.37 -13.58
C ALA A 94 4.43 22.83 -13.92
N PRO A 95 5.65 23.32 -13.64
CA PRO A 95 6.07 24.60 -14.15
C PRO A 95 6.08 24.49 -15.67
N ARG A 96 5.16 25.22 -16.31
CA ARG A 96 5.09 25.39 -17.74
C ARG A 96 6.41 26.00 -18.18
N ALA A 97 7.28 25.19 -18.80
CA ALA A 97 8.50 25.64 -19.44
C ALA A 97 8.12 26.74 -20.45
N ALA A 98 8.39 27.99 -20.09
CA ALA A 98 8.34 29.11 -21.01
C ALA A 98 9.58 29.02 -21.90
N LEU A 99 9.41 28.34 -23.03
CA LEU A 99 10.31 28.39 -24.16
C LEU A 99 10.30 29.85 -24.68
N GLN A 100 11.23 30.69 -24.24
CA GLN A 100 11.52 31.93 -24.95
C GLN A 100 12.50 31.64 -26.07
N ALA A 101 11.94 31.39 -27.25
CA ALA A 101 12.61 31.67 -28.50
C ALA A 101 12.88 33.18 -28.57
N SER A 102 14.14 33.58 -28.61
CA SER A 102 14.55 34.90 -29.08
C SER A 102 15.38 34.71 -30.33
N ALA A 103 14.72 34.83 -31.48
CA ALA A 103 15.36 35.14 -32.73
C ALA A 103 15.92 36.57 -32.66
N ARG A 104 17.21 36.73 -32.96
CA ARG A 104 17.79 37.81 -33.78
C ARG A 104 19.29 37.60 -33.93
#